data_AF-E3MU08-F1
#
_entry.id   AF-E3MU08-F1
#
_cell.length_a   1.000
_cell.length_b   1.000
_cell.length_c   1.000
_cell.angle_alpha   90.00
_cell.angle_beta   90.00
_cell.angle_gamma   90.00
#
_symmetry.space_group_name_H-M   'P 1'
#
loop_
_entity.id
_entity.type
_entity.pdbx_description
1 polymer ?
#
loop_
_entity_poly.entity_id
_entity_poly.type
_entity_poly.pdbx_seq_one_letter_code
_entity_poly.pdbx_strand_id
1 'polypeptide(L)'
;MPDSNSFPFLKLPFLVIQNVVHHMSCTEITELSLCSRRSKRVVQSVRCPEPTYIKIYLHRKNMSIYVMNRNRAQCSFWTVAMRRENDPFKYRVDTIGGVDVRIAKINEWGFQIEAVENPEKPLKLVVDHLKDVFKLPLEVVLMPNKINDFLRFIPIFPVCKHFLLNGGEAITKEELKYIKDNVVVEKVFDCSIPIN
;
A
#
# COMPACT_ATOMS: atom_id res chain seq x y z
N MET A 1 12.14 28.97 -27.56
CA MET A 1 12.33 27.95 -26.50
C MET A 1 11.45 26.78 -26.89
N PRO A 2 11.91 25.52 -26.93
CA PRO A 2 11.01 24.41 -27.17
C PRO A 2 10.07 24.32 -25.97
N ASP A 3 8.77 24.44 -26.22
CA ASP A 3 7.72 24.25 -25.23
C ASP A 3 8.01 22.97 -24.45
N SER A 4 8.05 23.07 -23.12
CA SER A 4 8.27 21.91 -22.27
C SER A 4 7.29 20.80 -22.68
N ASN A 5 7.80 19.58 -22.91
CA ASN A 5 7.04 18.35 -23.14
C ASN A 5 6.19 17.97 -21.91
N SER A 6 5.32 18.85 -21.47
CA SER A 6 4.40 18.60 -20.38
C SER A 6 3.33 17.63 -20.87
N PHE A 7 3.09 16.57 -20.11
CA PHE A 7 2.05 15.58 -20.38
C PHE A 7 0.71 16.28 -20.74
N PRO A 8 0.17 16.13 -21.96
CA PRO A 8 -0.97 16.91 -22.46
C PRO A 8 -2.20 16.86 -21.55
N PHE A 9 -2.42 15.74 -20.88
CA PHE A 9 -3.47 15.58 -19.88
C PHE A 9 -3.42 16.65 -18.76
N LEU A 10 -2.22 17.03 -18.30
CA LEU A 10 -2.04 18.01 -17.21
C LEU A 10 -2.27 19.46 -17.66
N LYS A 11 -2.50 19.69 -18.95
CA LYS A 11 -2.88 20.98 -19.53
C LYS A 11 -4.40 21.14 -19.68
N LEU A 12 -5.16 20.06 -19.50
CA LEU A 12 -6.61 20.12 -19.61
C LEU A 12 -7.23 20.97 -18.48
N PRO A 13 -8.40 21.59 -18.72
CA PRO A 13 -9.15 22.24 -17.65
C PRO A 13 -9.44 21.28 -16.49
N PHE A 14 -9.42 21.80 -15.27
CA PHE A 14 -9.55 20.97 -14.05
C PHE A 14 -10.80 20.07 -14.07
N LEU A 15 -11.94 20.57 -14.54
CA LEU A 15 -13.17 19.78 -14.63
C LEU A 15 -13.04 18.56 -15.56
N VAL A 16 -12.29 18.71 -16.65
CA VAL A 16 -12.02 17.59 -17.58
C VAL A 16 -11.10 16.57 -16.92
N ILE A 17 -10.04 17.04 -16.25
CA ILE A 17 -9.12 16.20 -15.48
C ILE A 17 -9.89 15.41 -14.42
N GLN A 18 -10.74 16.08 -13.65
CA GLN A 18 -11.55 15.48 -12.61
C GLN A 18 -12.48 14.41 -13.18
N ASN A 19 -13.14 14.70 -14.30
CA ASN A 19 -14.00 13.71 -14.96
C ASN A 19 -13.21 12.48 -15.42
N VAL A 20 -12.03 12.66 -15.99
CA VAL A 20 -11.17 11.54 -16.41
C VAL A 20 -10.72 10.71 -15.20
N VAL A 21 -10.21 11.36 -14.15
CA VAL A 21 -9.73 10.66 -12.93
C VAL A 21 -10.87 9.93 -12.22
N HIS A 22 -12.10 10.46 -12.22
CA HIS A 22 -13.26 9.75 -11.66
C HIS A 22 -13.59 8.43 -12.37
N HIS A 23 -13.21 8.27 -13.64
CA HIS A 23 -13.47 7.07 -14.42
C HIS A 23 -12.24 6.14 -14.51
N MET A 24 -11.11 6.53 -13.90
CA MET A 24 -9.94 5.68 -13.78
C MET A 24 -10.12 4.67 -12.65
N SER A 25 -9.62 3.46 -12.86
CA SER A 25 -9.47 2.44 -11.82
C SER A 25 -8.47 2.88 -10.75
N CYS A 26 -8.53 2.25 -9.57
CA CYS A 26 -7.55 2.52 -8.51
C CYS A 26 -6.10 2.20 -8.94
N THR A 27 -5.91 1.22 -9.83
CA THR A 27 -4.59 0.91 -10.41
C THR A 27 -4.10 2.06 -11.29
N GLU A 28 -4.93 2.57 -12.20
CA GLU A 28 -4.58 3.69 -13.09
C GLU A 28 -4.34 4.98 -12.31
N ILE A 29 -5.16 5.27 -11.28
CA ILE A 29 -4.95 6.40 -10.38
C ILE A 29 -3.59 6.28 -9.70
N THR A 30 -3.25 5.08 -9.21
CA THR A 30 -1.96 4.84 -8.57
C THR A 30 -0.82 5.02 -9.58
N GLU A 31 -0.93 4.49 -10.79
CA GLU A 31 0.08 4.65 -11.83
C GLU A 31 0.29 6.12 -12.21
N LEU A 32 -0.79 6.87 -12.44
CA LEU A 32 -0.75 8.31 -12.72
C LEU A 32 -0.10 9.09 -11.57
N SER A 33 -0.37 8.70 -10.31
CA SER A 33 0.21 9.34 -9.13
C SER A 33 1.73 9.12 -9.00
N LEU A 34 2.28 8.09 -9.65
CA LEU A 34 3.72 7.78 -9.65
C LEU A 34 4.48 8.54 -10.74
N CYS A 35 3.81 9.02 -11.80
CA CYS A 35 4.50 9.67 -12.92
C CYS A 35 5.23 10.98 -12.56
N SER A 36 4.67 11.79 -11.66
CA SER A 36 5.26 13.08 -11.28
C SER A 36 4.62 13.67 -10.02
N ARG A 37 5.30 14.63 -9.38
CA ARG A 37 4.71 15.42 -8.29
C ARG A 37 3.44 16.16 -8.71
N ARG A 38 3.36 16.61 -9.98
CA ARG A 38 2.19 17.33 -10.51
C ARG A 38 0.99 16.40 -10.70
N SER A 39 1.20 15.23 -11.30
CA SER A 39 0.14 14.23 -11.48
C SER A 39 -0.36 13.69 -10.14
N LYS A 40 0.54 13.48 -9.17
CA LYS A 40 0.16 13.15 -7.79
C LYS A 40 -0.78 14.18 -7.17
N ARG A 41 -0.45 15.48 -7.26
CA ARG A 41 -1.33 16.55 -6.75
C ARG A 41 -2.68 16.59 -7.44
N VAL A 42 -2.71 16.33 -8.75
CA VAL A 42 -3.95 16.26 -9.52
C VAL A 42 -4.85 15.15 -8.99
N VAL A 43 -4.36 13.91 -8.86
CA VAL A 43 -5.21 12.82 -8.36
C VAL A 43 -5.65 13.04 -6.91
N GLN A 44 -4.81 13.66 -6.08
CA GLN A 44 -5.16 14.02 -4.70
C GLN A 44 -6.28 15.06 -4.60
N SER A 45 -6.39 15.94 -5.59
CA SER A 45 -7.45 16.95 -5.65
C SER A 45 -8.79 16.41 -6.15
N VAL A 46 -8.80 15.16 -6.66
CA VAL A 46 -10.00 14.49 -7.15
C VAL A 46 -10.44 13.44 -6.14
N ARG A 47 -11.67 13.57 -5.63
CA ARG A 47 -12.22 12.60 -4.69
C ARG A 47 -12.60 11.32 -5.44
N CYS A 48 -11.88 10.23 -5.18
CA CYS A 48 -12.20 8.91 -5.73
C CYS A 48 -13.35 8.28 -4.92
N PRO A 49 -14.54 8.04 -5.51
CA PRO A 49 -15.71 7.64 -4.74
C PRO A 49 -15.75 6.14 -4.37
N GLU A 50 -15.05 5.29 -5.13
CA GLU A 50 -15.13 3.83 -4.97
C GLU A 50 -14.34 3.27 -3.76
N PRO A 51 -13.04 3.59 -3.57
CA PRO A 51 -12.26 2.95 -2.52
C PRO A 51 -12.59 3.55 -1.14
N THR A 52 -12.55 2.70 -0.11
CA THR A 52 -13.04 3.04 1.24
C THR A 52 -12.06 2.76 2.36
N TYR A 53 -11.14 1.80 2.18
CA TYR A 53 -10.08 1.52 3.14
C TYR A 53 -8.89 0.86 2.42
N ILE A 54 -7.73 0.91 3.06
CA ILE A 54 -6.53 0.21 2.64
C ILE A 54 -6.31 -0.97 3.60
N LYS A 55 -6.26 -2.19 3.08
CA LYS A 55 -6.00 -3.39 3.86
C LYS A 55 -4.53 -3.81 3.72
N ILE A 56 -3.82 -3.89 4.83
CA ILE A 56 -2.47 -4.45 4.91
C ILE A 56 -2.60 -5.90 5.39
N TYR A 57 -2.05 -6.83 4.61
CA TYR A 57 -2.06 -8.26 4.92
C TYR A 57 -0.62 -8.77 5.01
N LEU A 58 -0.22 -9.19 6.20
CA LEU A 58 1.14 -9.64 6.49
C LEU A 58 1.13 -11.09 6.90
N HIS A 59 1.68 -11.93 6.03
CA HIS A 59 1.88 -13.35 6.26
C HIS A 59 3.23 -13.76 5.63
N ARG A 60 3.89 -14.78 6.19
CA ARG A 60 5.23 -15.24 5.72
C ARG A 60 5.33 -15.40 4.19
N LYS A 61 4.28 -15.94 3.56
CA LYS A 61 4.27 -16.21 2.11
C LYS A 61 3.73 -15.06 1.27
N ASN A 62 3.06 -14.09 1.89
CA ASN A 62 2.37 -13.03 1.18
C ASN A 62 2.30 -11.76 2.04
N MET A 63 2.99 -10.72 1.59
CA MET A 63 2.90 -9.38 2.14
C MET A 63 2.25 -8.51 1.07
N SER A 64 0.98 -8.16 1.28
CA SER A 64 0.18 -7.45 0.31
C SER A 64 -0.54 -6.26 0.91
N ILE A 65 -0.74 -5.23 0.10
CA ILE A 65 -1.53 -4.05 0.42
C ILE A 65 -2.65 -3.96 -0.60
N TYR A 66 -3.89 -3.86 -0.14
CA TYR A 66 -5.07 -3.83 -0.99
C TYR A 66 -5.79 -2.50 -0.82
N VAL A 67 -6.22 -1.90 -1.91
CA VAL A 67 -7.22 -0.83 -1.91
C VAL A 67 -8.58 -1.49 -2.07
N MET A 68 -9.48 -1.26 -1.11
CA MET A 68 -10.73 -1.99 -0.97
C MET A 68 -11.93 -1.05 -1.03
N ASN A 69 -13.00 -1.47 -1.70
CA ASN A 69 -14.29 -0.75 -1.66
C ASN A 69 -15.20 -1.22 -0.52
N ARG A 70 -16.36 -0.56 -0.39
CA ARG A 70 -17.33 -0.81 0.69
C ARG A 70 -17.83 -2.26 0.73
N ASN A 71 -17.86 -2.94 -0.42
CA ASN A 71 -18.32 -4.31 -0.55
C ASN A 71 -17.20 -5.32 -0.26
N ARG A 72 -16.06 -4.88 0.27
CA ARG A 72 -14.85 -5.69 0.49
C ARG A 72 -14.31 -6.30 -0.81
N ALA A 73 -14.61 -5.70 -1.95
CA ALA A 73 -13.97 -6.07 -3.22
C ALA A 73 -12.65 -5.32 -3.37
N GLN A 74 -11.67 -6.00 -3.96
CA GLN A 74 -10.36 -5.44 -4.28
C GLN A 74 -10.47 -4.52 -5.50
N CYS A 75 -10.11 -3.25 -5.33
CA CYS A 75 -10.01 -2.28 -6.43
C CYS A 75 -8.61 -2.24 -7.04
N SER A 76 -7.58 -2.46 -6.21
CA SER A 76 -6.19 -2.58 -6.63
C SER A 76 -5.37 -3.29 -5.54
N PHE A 77 -4.22 -3.85 -5.88
CA PHE A 77 -3.30 -4.43 -4.90
C PHE A 77 -1.83 -4.20 -5.23
N TRP A 78 -1.02 -4.28 -4.19
CA TRP A 78 0.42 -4.28 -4.22
C TRP A 78 0.91 -5.50 -3.48
N THR A 79 1.90 -6.20 -4.02
CA THR A 79 2.58 -7.29 -3.32
C THR A 79 4.07 -7.02 -3.24
N VAL A 80 4.66 -7.41 -2.12
CA VAL A 80 6.10 -7.34 -1.90
C VAL A 80 6.68 -8.71 -2.20
N ALA A 81 7.60 -8.77 -3.15
CA ALA A 81 8.22 -10.04 -3.56
C ALA A 81 9.73 -9.90 -3.69
N MET A 82 10.46 -10.96 -3.30
CA MET A 82 11.85 -11.12 -3.70
C MET A 82 11.88 -11.49 -5.18
N ARG A 83 12.74 -10.80 -5.93
CA ARG A 83 12.96 -11.11 -7.34
C ARG A 83 13.51 -12.52 -7.48
N ARG A 84 12.96 -13.26 -8.45
CA ARG A 84 13.46 -14.56 -8.87
C ARG A 84 14.24 -14.38 -10.17
N GLU A 85 15.24 -15.23 -10.41
CA GLU A 85 16.02 -15.18 -11.66
C GLU A 85 15.12 -15.31 -12.91
N ASN A 86 14.04 -16.06 -12.82
CA ASN A 86 13.05 -16.28 -13.89
C ASN A 86 11.75 -15.49 -13.69
N ASP A 87 11.82 -14.29 -13.10
CA ASP A 87 10.65 -13.45 -12.95
C ASP A 87 10.15 -12.95 -14.33
N PRO A 88 8.92 -13.30 -14.76
CA PRO A 88 8.39 -12.87 -16.05
C PRO A 88 8.03 -11.38 -16.12
N PHE A 89 8.01 -10.67 -14.98
CA PHE A 89 7.56 -9.29 -14.92
C PHE A 89 8.63 -8.30 -15.39
N LYS A 90 8.18 -7.31 -16.18
CA LYS A 90 9.03 -6.19 -16.62
C LYS A 90 9.07 -5.13 -15.54
N TYR A 91 10.19 -5.07 -14.83
CA TYR A 91 10.45 -4.06 -13.83
C TYR A 91 10.85 -2.72 -14.45
N ARG A 92 10.32 -1.64 -13.87
CA ARG A 92 10.76 -0.26 -14.06
C ARG A 92 11.19 0.34 -12.72
N VAL A 93 11.97 1.41 -12.77
CA VAL A 93 12.37 2.17 -11.58
C VAL A 93 11.45 3.38 -11.48
N ASP A 94 10.71 3.48 -10.38
CA ASP A 94 9.87 4.63 -10.04
C ASP A 94 10.38 5.23 -8.71
N THR A 95 10.25 6.55 -8.54
CA THR A 95 10.62 7.22 -7.28
C THR A 95 9.39 7.38 -6.38
N ILE A 96 9.37 6.69 -5.24
CA ILE A 96 8.32 6.80 -4.21
C ILE A 96 8.91 7.43 -2.95
N GLY A 97 8.34 8.54 -2.49
CA GLY A 97 8.82 9.21 -1.27
C GLY A 97 10.27 9.70 -1.36
N GLY A 98 10.79 9.92 -2.57
CA GLY A 98 12.19 10.28 -2.80
C GLY A 98 13.14 9.09 -2.84
N VAL A 99 12.63 7.86 -2.78
CA VAL A 99 13.41 6.62 -2.86
C VAL A 99 13.10 5.92 -4.18
N ASP A 100 14.15 5.57 -4.92
CA ASP A 100 14.03 4.78 -6.13
C ASP A 100 13.72 3.33 -5.80
N VAL A 101 12.61 2.84 -6.32
CA VAL A 101 12.12 1.47 -6.10
C VAL A 101 11.83 0.79 -7.43
N ARG A 102 12.03 -0.53 -7.45
CA ARG A 102 11.71 -1.35 -8.61
C ARG A 102 10.30 -1.89 -8.50
N ILE A 103 9.50 -1.57 -9.51
CA ILE A 103 8.08 -1.90 -9.57
C ILE A 103 7.82 -2.60 -10.89
N ALA A 104 6.98 -3.63 -10.86
CA ALA A 104 6.43 -4.22 -12.06
C ALA A 104 4.90 -4.24 -11.98
N LYS A 105 4.23 -4.02 -13.10
CA LYS A 105 2.78 -4.22 -13.21
C LYS A 105 2.53 -5.72 -13.41
N ILE A 106 1.73 -6.32 -12.53
CA ILE A 106 1.41 -7.75 -12.58
C ILE A 106 0.31 -8.00 -13.62
N ASN A 107 -0.75 -7.20 -13.54
CA ASN A 107 -1.91 -7.18 -14.41
C ASN A 107 -2.62 -5.83 -14.25
N GLU A 108 -3.82 -5.67 -14.82
CA GLU A 108 -4.62 -4.43 -14.68
C GLU A 108 -5.05 -4.10 -13.24
N TRP A 109 -4.85 -5.02 -12.30
CA TRP A 109 -5.34 -4.92 -10.93
C TRP A 109 -4.24 -4.68 -9.90
N GLY A 110 -2.96 -4.75 -10.26
CA GLY A 110 -1.94 -4.57 -9.24
C GLY A 110 -0.48 -4.58 -9.69
N PHE A 111 0.35 -4.36 -8.68
CA PHE A 111 1.78 -4.11 -8.81
C PHE A 111 2.58 -5.04 -7.90
N GLN A 112 3.79 -5.35 -8.33
CA GLN A 112 4.84 -5.97 -7.55
C GLN A 112 5.90 -4.93 -7.23
N ILE A 113 6.27 -4.79 -5.96
CA ILE A 113 7.44 -4.02 -5.54
C ILE A 113 8.53 -5.00 -5.10
N GLU A 114 9.74 -4.82 -5.63
CA GLU A 114 10.89 -5.66 -5.28
C GLU A 114 11.29 -5.40 -3.81
N ALA A 115 11.33 -6.45 -3.00
CA ALA A 115 12.02 -6.44 -1.72
C ALA A 115 13.31 -7.25 -1.83
N VAL A 116 14.39 -6.65 -1.36
CA VAL A 116 15.69 -7.33 -1.24
C VAL A 116 15.74 -8.04 0.11
N GLU A 117 16.25 -7.40 1.17
CA GLU A 117 16.39 -7.98 2.52
C GLU A 117 15.38 -7.43 3.54
N ASN A 118 14.86 -6.23 3.26
CA ASN A 118 14.10 -5.40 4.21
C ASN A 118 12.69 -5.11 3.67
N PRO A 119 11.78 -6.10 3.64
CA PRO A 119 10.43 -5.95 3.08
C PRO A 119 9.57 -4.89 3.78
N GLU A 120 9.88 -4.52 5.03
CA GLU A 120 9.18 -3.46 5.77
C GLU A 120 9.35 -2.09 5.12
N LYS A 121 10.50 -1.81 4.49
CA LYS A 121 10.79 -0.53 3.82
C LYS A 121 9.94 -0.29 2.57
N PRO A 122 9.93 -1.17 1.54
CA PRO A 122 9.08 -0.99 0.38
C PRO A 122 7.60 -1.05 0.75
N LEU A 123 7.21 -1.90 1.71
CA LEU A 123 5.83 -1.92 2.21
C LEU A 123 5.43 -0.56 2.78
N LYS A 124 6.28 0.05 3.61
CA LYS A 124 6.03 1.38 4.17
C LYS A 124 5.89 2.45 3.09
N LEU A 125 6.77 2.45 2.09
CA LEU A 125 6.71 3.41 0.97
C LEU A 125 5.37 3.32 0.23
N VAL A 126 4.89 2.10 -0.05
CA VAL A 126 3.61 1.90 -0.71
C VAL A 126 2.45 2.32 0.20
N VAL A 127 2.45 1.94 1.48
CA VAL A 127 1.40 2.34 2.44
C VAL A 127 1.33 3.86 2.55
N ASP A 128 2.45 4.54 2.75
CA ASP A 128 2.51 6.01 2.86
C ASP A 128 2.00 6.67 1.58
N HIS A 129 2.41 6.16 0.41
CA HIS A 129 1.97 6.69 -0.88
C HIS A 129 0.47 6.51 -1.10
N LEU A 130 -0.08 5.33 -0.85
CA LEU A 130 -1.51 5.06 -1.00
C LEU A 130 -2.35 5.86 0.00
N LYS A 131 -1.90 5.99 1.26
CA LYS A 131 -2.54 6.87 2.24
C LYS A 131 -2.55 8.32 1.77
N ASP A 132 -1.46 8.77 1.17
CA ASP A 132 -1.35 10.13 0.67
C ASP A 132 -2.21 10.37 -0.59
N VAL A 133 -2.36 9.39 -1.46
CA VAL A 133 -3.19 9.48 -2.68
C VAL A 133 -4.68 9.37 -2.35
N PHE A 134 -5.09 8.33 -1.62
CA PHE A 134 -6.50 8.01 -1.43
C PHE A 134 -7.10 8.57 -0.14
N LYS A 135 -6.27 8.97 0.85
CA LYS A 135 -6.72 9.50 2.16
C LYS A 135 -7.68 8.55 2.90
N LEU A 136 -7.43 7.25 2.79
CA LEU A 136 -8.28 6.20 3.36
C LEU A 136 -7.74 5.67 4.71
N PRO A 137 -8.62 5.18 5.59
CA PRO A 137 -8.22 4.49 6.81
C PRO A 137 -7.53 3.16 6.50
N LEU A 138 -6.69 2.70 7.43
CA LEU A 138 -6.03 1.40 7.36
C LEU A 138 -6.83 0.32 8.10
N GLU A 139 -6.81 -0.89 7.54
CA GLU A 139 -7.14 -2.14 8.24
C GLU A 139 -5.95 -3.08 8.14
N VAL A 140 -5.59 -3.76 9.23
CA VAL A 140 -4.38 -4.57 9.30
C VAL A 140 -4.72 -5.99 9.70
N VAL A 141 -4.18 -6.94 8.96
CA VAL A 141 -4.14 -8.36 9.33
C VAL A 141 -2.68 -8.77 9.42
N LEU A 142 -2.23 -9.13 10.62
CA LEU A 142 -0.89 -9.61 10.89
C LEU A 142 -0.94 -11.07 11.34
N MET A 143 -0.25 -11.92 10.58
CA MET A 143 -0.04 -13.32 10.88
C MET A 143 1.46 -13.56 11.12
N PRO A 144 1.94 -13.45 12.36
CA PRO A 144 3.37 -13.43 12.67
C PRO A 144 4.04 -14.79 12.52
N ASN A 145 3.27 -15.89 12.44
CA ASN A 145 3.78 -17.25 12.28
C ASN A 145 4.93 -17.33 11.27
N LYS A 146 6.09 -17.77 11.75
CA LYS A 146 7.30 -17.97 10.94
C LYS A 146 7.80 -16.72 10.20
N ILE A 147 7.37 -15.52 10.59
CA ILE A 147 7.96 -14.24 10.16
C ILE A 147 9.06 -13.91 11.17
N ASN A 148 10.31 -13.93 10.72
CA ASN A 148 11.43 -13.49 11.54
C ASN A 148 11.28 -12.00 11.85
N ASP A 149 11.37 -11.65 13.14
CA ASP A 149 11.25 -10.29 13.66
C ASP A 149 10.04 -9.55 13.06
N PHE A 150 8.83 -10.07 13.29
CA PHE A 150 7.62 -9.47 12.75
C PHE A 150 7.33 -8.07 13.33
N LEU A 151 7.97 -7.69 14.45
CA LEU A 151 7.79 -6.39 15.07
C LEU A 151 8.28 -5.25 14.17
N ARG A 152 9.22 -5.49 13.25
CA ARG A 152 9.68 -4.50 12.26
C ARG A 152 8.59 -3.93 11.36
N PHE A 153 7.45 -4.63 11.24
CA PHE A 153 6.31 -4.15 10.45
C PHE A 153 5.38 -3.20 11.21
N ILE A 154 5.44 -3.19 12.55
CA ILE A 154 4.55 -2.39 13.40
C ILE A 154 4.62 -0.87 13.09
N PRO A 155 5.80 -0.26 12.86
CA PRO A 155 5.89 1.17 12.54
C PRO A 155 5.27 1.57 11.20
N ILE A 156 4.83 0.62 10.36
CA ILE A 156 4.22 0.89 9.05
C ILE A 156 2.77 1.38 9.20
N PHE A 157 2.09 0.95 10.26
CA PHE A 157 0.68 1.26 10.52
C PHE A 157 0.49 1.74 11.96
N PRO A 158 1.11 2.86 12.36
CA PRO A 158 1.03 3.36 13.74
C PRO A 158 -0.41 3.72 14.17
N VAL A 159 -1.29 3.95 13.20
CA VAL A 159 -2.73 4.15 13.40
C VAL A 159 -3.50 3.32 12.39
N CYS A 160 -4.46 2.53 12.85
CA CYS A 160 -5.38 1.79 12.00
C CYS A 160 -6.77 1.67 12.63
N LYS A 161 -7.78 1.42 11.81
CA LYS A 161 -9.17 1.29 12.24
C LYS A 161 -9.44 -0.07 12.86
N HIS A 162 -8.95 -1.11 12.20
CA HIS A 162 -9.08 -2.50 12.63
C HIS A 162 -7.70 -3.16 12.59
N PHE A 163 -7.40 -3.93 13.62
CA PHE A 163 -6.16 -4.70 13.69
C PHE A 163 -6.47 -6.12 14.17
N LEU A 164 -6.24 -7.08 13.27
CA LEU A 164 -6.38 -8.51 13.49
C LEU A 164 -5.00 -9.12 13.64
N LEU A 165 -4.69 -9.65 14.82
CA LEU A 165 -3.47 -10.36 15.14
C LEU A 165 -3.80 -11.85 15.32
N ASN A 166 -3.49 -12.64 14.29
CA ASN A 166 -3.94 -14.04 14.19
C ASN A 166 -2.76 -14.98 14.01
N GLY A 167 -2.76 -16.13 14.66
CA GLY A 167 -1.67 -17.08 14.46
C GLY A 167 -1.80 -18.35 15.27
N GLY A 168 -1.01 -19.36 14.90
CA GLY A 168 -0.91 -20.63 15.63
C GLY A 168 0.33 -20.72 16.53
N GLU A 169 1.30 -19.82 16.38
CA GLU A 169 2.52 -19.77 17.18
C GLU A 169 2.35 -18.68 18.23
N ALA A 170 2.71 -18.97 19.49
CA ALA A 170 2.55 -18.01 20.56
C ALA A 170 3.50 -16.81 20.39
N ILE A 171 3.03 -15.62 20.74
CA ILE A 171 3.87 -14.44 20.94
C ILE A 171 4.12 -14.22 22.43
N THR A 172 5.16 -13.48 22.77
CA THR A 172 5.45 -13.14 24.16
C THR A 172 4.58 -11.98 24.64
N LYS A 173 4.45 -11.84 25.97
CA LYS A 173 3.80 -10.67 26.59
C LYS A 173 4.50 -9.36 26.23
N GLU A 174 5.82 -9.37 26.08
CA GLU A 174 6.62 -8.20 25.70
C GLU A 174 6.34 -7.78 24.25
N GLU A 175 6.23 -8.76 23.33
CA GLU A 175 5.85 -8.50 21.94
C GLU A 175 4.44 -7.91 21.87
N LEU A 176 3.47 -8.49 22.58
CA LEU A 176 2.11 -7.95 22.62
C LEU A 176 2.06 -6.54 23.24
N LYS A 177 2.85 -6.29 24.29
CA LYS A 177 2.97 -4.97 24.90
C LYS A 177 3.55 -3.96 23.91
N TYR A 178 4.62 -4.31 23.21
CA TYR A 178 5.21 -3.45 22.18
C TYR A 178 4.18 -3.09 21.11
N ILE A 179 3.38 -4.05 20.64
CA ILE A 179 2.32 -3.80 19.66
C ILE A 179 1.31 -2.77 20.20
N LYS A 180 0.82 -2.96 21.43
CA LYS A 180 -0.17 -2.07 22.06
C LYS A 180 0.38 -0.67 22.31
N ASP A 181 1.67 -0.56 22.64
CA ASP A 181 2.33 0.71 22.90
C ASP A 181 2.61 1.51 21.60
N ASN A 182 2.69 0.83 20.45
CA ASN A 182 3.09 1.45 19.17
C ASN A 182 1.97 1.53 18.11
N VAL A 183 0.80 0.90 18.34
CA VAL A 183 -0.33 0.92 17.41
C VAL A 183 -1.59 1.45 18.08
N VAL A 184 -2.08 2.58 17.59
CA VAL A 184 -3.38 3.11 17.97
C VAL A 184 -4.46 2.47 17.10
N VAL A 185 -5.34 1.69 17.72
CA VAL A 185 -6.46 1.02 17.05
C VAL A 185 -7.76 1.77 17.33
N GLU A 186 -8.38 2.34 16.29
CA GLU A 186 -9.53 3.25 16.46
C GLU A 186 -10.86 2.54 16.75
N LYS A 187 -11.02 1.27 16.36
CA LYS A 187 -12.28 0.53 16.53
C LYS A 187 -12.15 -0.86 17.13
N VAL A 188 -11.44 -1.77 16.48
CA VAL A 188 -11.38 -3.19 16.91
C VAL A 188 -9.96 -3.69 16.86
N PHE A 189 -9.45 -4.11 18.02
CA PHE A 189 -8.25 -4.92 18.15
C PHE A 189 -8.68 -6.36 18.50
N ASP A 190 -8.44 -7.29 17.58
CA ASP A 190 -8.73 -8.72 17.75
C ASP A 190 -7.40 -9.48 17.83
N CYS A 191 -7.18 -10.15 18.95
CA CYS A 191 -5.97 -10.90 19.25
C CYS A 191 -6.32 -12.38 19.39
N SER A 192 -6.31 -13.08 18.26
CA SER A 192 -6.60 -14.50 18.14
C SER A 192 -5.30 -15.29 17.91
N ILE A 193 -4.35 -15.11 18.82
CA ILE A 193 -3.04 -15.78 18.84
C ILE A 193 -2.70 -16.18 20.28
N PRO A 194 -2.06 -17.35 20.52
CA PRO A 194 -1.62 -17.71 21.87
C PRO A 194 -0.60 -16.71 22.44
N ILE A 195 -0.58 -16.54 23.76
CA ILE A 195 0.36 -15.64 24.47
C ILE A 195 1.11 -16.47 25.52
N ASN A 196 2.44 -16.41 25.49
CA ASN A 196 3.32 -17.01 26.49
C ASN A 196 3.87 -15.94 27.46
#